data_AF-V5GJG0-F1
#
_entry.id   AF-V5GJG0-F1
#
_cell.length_a   1.000
_cell.length_b   1.000
_cell.length_c   1.000
_cell.angle_alpha   90.00
_cell.angle_beta   90.00
_cell.angle_gamma   90.00
#
_symmetry.space_group_name_H-M   'P 1'
#
loop_
_entity.id
_entity.type
_entity.pdbx_description
1 polymer ?
#
loop_
_entity_poly.entity_id
_entity_poly.type
_entity_poly.pdbx_seq_one_letter_code
_entity_poly.pdbx_strand_id
1 'polypeptide(L)'
;CSLCAPGFYGDAVNLKNCQACICDETGTDHCESFSGRCVCKPNVIGEKCDRCEVEHYGFQSGRGCVPCECAEASESDQCDDVTGQCKCKPGATGRSCDRCAGGYWNYTSGGCVSCGCKSEYSLGFGCNALTGQCECLQGVIGEKCDQCPRRW
;
A
#
# COMPACT_ATOMS: atom_id res chain seq x y z
N CYS A 1 -41.19 22.26 -11.66
CA CYS A 1 -40.13 21.39 -11.13
C CYS A 1 -40.18 20.06 -11.87
N SER A 2 -39.11 19.68 -12.57
CA SER A 2 -39.01 18.44 -13.36
C SER A 2 -38.14 17.36 -12.71
N LEU A 3 -37.42 17.69 -11.64
CA LEU A 3 -36.53 16.80 -10.90
C LEU A 3 -36.76 16.95 -9.39
N CYS A 4 -36.46 15.90 -8.65
CA CYS A 4 -36.38 15.95 -7.19
C CYS A 4 -35.20 16.82 -6.73
N ALA A 5 -35.22 17.25 -5.46
CA ALA A 5 -34.13 18.03 -4.88
C ALA A 5 -32.80 17.24 -4.88
N PRO A 6 -31.63 17.89 -4.81
CA PRO A 6 -30.35 17.21 -4.66
C PRO A 6 -30.37 16.22 -3.49
N GLY A 7 -29.88 15.00 -3.71
CA GLY A 7 -29.92 13.91 -2.72
C GLY A 7 -31.25 13.15 -2.68
N PHE A 8 -32.19 13.43 -3.59
CA PHE A 8 -33.46 12.70 -3.71
C PHE A 8 -33.65 12.13 -5.12
N TYR A 9 -34.36 11.00 -5.22
CA TYR A 9 -34.70 10.34 -6.47
C TYR A 9 -36.19 10.02 -6.56
N GLY A 10 -36.70 9.83 -7.78
CA GLY A 10 -38.09 9.47 -8.07
C GLY A 10 -38.70 10.33 -9.17
N ASP A 11 -40.01 10.24 -9.37
CA ASP A 11 -40.73 11.03 -10.36
C ASP A 11 -41.32 12.29 -9.70
N ALA A 12 -40.74 13.45 -10.01
CA ALA A 12 -41.18 14.75 -9.49
C ALA A 12 -42.41 15.32 -10.21
N VAL A 13 -42.81 14.76 -11.35
CA VAL A 13 -43.84 15.31 -12.24
C VAL A 13 -45.16 14.57 -12.07
N ASN A 14 -45.17 13.25 -12.27
CA ASN A 14 -46.42 12.48 -12.27
C ASN A 14 -46.73 11.91 -10.89
N LEU A 15 -45.82 11.10 -10.34
CA LEU A 15 -46.04 10.39 -9.07
C LEU A 15 -45.74 11.25 -7.84
N LYS A 16 -44.91 12.29 -7.98
CA LYS A 16 -44.46 13.19 -6.90
C LYS A 16 -43.87 12.42 -5.70
N ASN A 17 -43.17 11.33 -5.98
CA ASN A 17 -42.71 10.36 -4.99
C ASN A 17 -41.21 10.49 -4.69
N CYS A 18 -40.71 11.71 -4.54
CA CYS A 18 -39.30 11.94 -4.24
C CYS A 18 -38.89 11.28 -2.90
N GLN A 19 -37.87 10.42 -2.96
CA GLN A 19 -37.31 9.68 -1.83
C GLN A 19 -35.84 10.05 -1.64
N ALA A 20 -35.36 10.05 -0.40
CA ALA A 20 -33.96 10.34 -0.12
C ALA A 20 -33.05 9.21 -0.65
N CYS A 21 -31.93 9.56 -1.26
CA CYS A 21 -30.91 8.60 -1.64
C CYS A 21 -30.23 8.01 -0.41
N ILE A 22 -29.95 6.71 -0.45
CA ILE A 22 -29.27 6.00 0.64
C ILE A 22 -27.87 5.63 0.16
N CYS A 23 -26.98 6.62 0.18
CA CYS A 23 -25.59 6.49 -0.26
C CYS A 23 -24.64 6.98 0.85
N ASP A 24 -23.40 6.50 0.87
CA ASP A 24 -22.35 7.03 1.74
C ASP A 24 -21.80 8.34 1.15
N GLU A 25 -21.90 9.43 1.90
CA GLU A 25 -21.49 10.76 1.42
C GLU A 25 -19.99 10.84 1.10
N THR A 26 -19.16 10.04 1.76
CA THR A 26 -17.71 10.01 1.59
C THR A 26 -17.33 9.41 0.24
N GLY A 27 -17.96 8.28 -0.09
CA GLY A 27 -17.63 7.49 -1.28
C GLY A 27 -18.49 7.79 -2.50
N THR A 28 -19.59 8.53 -2.34
CA THR A 28 -20.52 8.84 -3.44
C THR A 28 -20.11 10.10 -4.17
N ASP A 29 -20.08 10.04 -5.49
CA ASP A 29 -19.93 11.21 -6.34
C ASP A 29 -21.27 11.93 -6.52
N HIS A 30 -22.28 11.20 -6.99
CA HIS A 30 -23.65 11.69 -7.07
C HIS A 30 -24.67 10.55 -7.03
N CYS A 31 -25.92 10.87 -6.73
CA CYS A 31 -27.04 9.93 -6.80
C CYS A 31 -27.89 10.22 -8.04
N GLU A 32 -28.27 9.18 -8.78
CA GLU A 32 -29.13 9.30 -9.95
C GLU A 32 -30.57 9.72 -9.57
N SER A 33 -31.07 10.80 -10.16
CA SER A 33 -32.35 11.42 -9.79
C SER A 33 -33.60 10.59 -10.09
N PHE A 34 -33.50 9.54 -10.90
CA PHE A 34 -34.64 8.69 -11.27
C PHE A 34 -34.61 7.32 -10.58
N SER A 35 -33.43 6.68 -10.55
CA SER A 35 -33.26 5.31 -10.05
C SER A 35 -32.89 5.26 -8.56
N GLY A 36 -32.30 6.32 -8.01
CA GLY A 36 -31.72 6.31 -6.67
C GLY A 36 -30.39 5.59 -6.58
N ARG A 37 -29.80 5.19 -7.72
CA ARG A 37 -28.50 4.51 -7.75
C ARG A 37 -27.38 5.46 -7.36
N CYS A 38 -26.53 5.01 -6.44
CA CYS A 38 -25.33 5.72 -6.04
C CYS A 38 -24.25 5.55 -7.10
N VAL A 39 -23.73 6.65 -7.63
CA VAL A 39 -22.56 6.66 -8.50
C VAL A 39 -21.35 6.91 -7.61
N CYS A 40 -20.46 5.93 -7.52
CA CYS A 40 -19.32 5.97 -6.62
C CYS A 40 -18.17 6.80 -7.19
N LYS A 41 -17.38 7.37 -6.29
CA LYS A 41 -16.09 7.99 -6.62
C LYS A 41 -15.11 6.94 -7.16
N PRO A 42 -13.99 7.36 -7.79
CA PRO A 42 -13.01 6.42 -8.33
C PRO A 42 -12.55 5.37 -7.30
N ASN A 43 -12.54 4.11 -7.73
CA ASN A 43 -12.11 2.93 -6.95
C ASN A 43 -12.88 2.72 -5.63
N VAL A 44 -14.08 3.28 -5.51
CA VAL A 44 -15.04 3.01 -4.43
C VAL A 44 -16.11 2.08 -4.98
N ILE A 45 -16.46 1.06 -4.20
CA ILE A 45 -17.45 0.04 -4.55
C ILE A 45 -18.50 -0.12 -3.44
N GLY A 46 -19.49 -0.97 -3.73
CA GLY A 46 -20.64 -1.23 -2.86
C GLY A 46 -21.89 -0.51 -3.35
N GLU A 47 -23.07 -1.04 -3.05
CA GLU A 47 -24.34 -0.45 -3.48
C GLU A 47 -24.52 0.98 -2.96
N LYS A 48 -23.89 1.29 -1.82
CA LYS A 48 -23.91 2.60 -1.17
C LYS A 48 -22.59 3.35 -1.31
N CYS A 49 -21.63 2.85 -2.09
CA CYS A 49 -20.29 3.42 -2.21
C CYS A 49 -19.58 3.52 -0.84
N ASP A 50 -19.61 2.45 -0.05
CA ASP A 50 -19.24 2.43 1.36
C ASP A 50 -17.86 1.84 1.64
N ARG A 51 -17.12 1.39 0.61
CA ARG A 51 -15.77 0.84 0.77
C ARG A 51 -14.92 0.98 -0.48
N CYS A 52 -13.61 0.89 -0.31
CA CYS A 52 -12.70 0.78 -1.45
C CYS A 52 -12.86 -0.55 -2.19
N GLU A 53 -12.53 -0.53 -3.47
CA GLU A 53 -12.23 -1.74 -4.23
C GLU A 53 -11.08 -2.51 -3.58
N VAL A 54 -11.00 -3.81 -3.85
CA VAL A 54 -9.86 -4.64 -3.44
C VAL A 54 -8.57 -4.04 -4.01
N GLU A 55 -7.47 -4.15 -3.26
CA GLU A 55 -6.15 -3.57 -3.57
C GLU A 55 -6.14 -2.04 -3.62
N HIS A 56 -7.09 -1.38 -2.95
CA HIS A 56 -7.15 0.07 -2.81
C HIS A 56 -7.33 0.51 -1.35
N TYR A 57 -6.95 1.75 -1.06
CA TYR A 57 -7.03 2.35 0.27
C TYR A 57 -7.40 3.84 0.21
N GLY A 58 -7.65 4.46 1.38
CA GLY A 58 -7.83 5.90 1.50
C GLY A 58 -9.27 6.39 1.37
N PHE A 59 -10.26 5.54 1.70
CA PHE A 59 -11.70 5.87 1.67
C PHE A 59 -12.01 7.17 2.41
N GLN A 60 -11.40 7.37 3.59
CA GLN A 60 -11.62 8.54 4.46
C GLN A 60 -11.18 9.87 3.84
N SER A 61 -10.45 9.86 2.73
CA SER A 61 -10.07 11.09 2.02
C SER A 61 -11.27 11.81 1.39
N GLY A 62 -12.38 11.12 1.17
CA GLY A 62 -13.56 11.65 0.48
C GLY A 62 -13.33 11.95 -1.01
N ARG A 63 -12.17 11.59 -1.56
CA ARG A 63 -11.81 11.83 -2.98
C ARG A 63 -11.89 10.58 -3.85
N GLY A 64 -12.22 9.43 -3.25
CA GLY A 64 -12.07 8.11 -3.85
C GLY A 64 -10.89 7.35 -3.25
N CYS A 65 -10.67 6.13 -3.72
CA CYS A 65 -9.60 5.28 -3.23
C CYS A 65 -8.41 5.25 -4.21
N VAL A 66 -7.23 4.97 -3.67
CA VAL A 66 -5.97 4.92 -4.42
C VAL A 66 -5.45 3.48 -4.39
N PRO A 67 -4.87 2.97 -5.50
CA PRO A 67 -4.31 1.62 -5.52
C PRO A 67 -3.17 1.47 -4.51
N CYS A 68 -3.07 0.28 -3.92
CA CYS A 68 -2.04 -0.06 -2.95
C CYS A 68 -0.64 -0.11 -3.56
N GLU A 69 -0.50 -0.64 -4.77
CA GLU A 69 0.79 -0.80 -5.48
C GLU A 69 1.84 -1.58 -4.66
N CYS A 70 1.42 -2.65 -3.98
CA CYS A 70 2.34 -3.54 -3.27
C CYS A 70 3.24 -4.30 -4.27
N ALA A 71 4.52 -4.45 -3.93
CA ALA A 71 5.52 -5.10 -4.78
C ALA A 71 5.64 -6.60 -4.47
N GLU A 72 6.44 -7.33 -5.25
CA GLU A 72 6.58 -8.79 -5.14
C GLU A 72 7.07 -9.27 -3.75
N ALA A 73 7.79 -8.42 -3.01
CA ALA A 73 8.23 -8.68 -1.65
C ALA A 73 7.17 -8.33 -0.59
N SER A 74 5.92 -8.10 -0.98
CA SER A 74 4.77 -8.02 -0.08
C SER A 74 4.16 -9.41 0.18
N GLU A 75 3.48 -9.56 1.32
CA GLU A 75 2.71 -10.76 1.66
C GLU A 75 1.36 -10.83 0.93
N SER A 76 0.81 -9.68 0.54
CA SER A 76 -0.45 -9.53 -0.20
C SER A 76 -0.43 -8.26 -1.05
N ASP A 77 -1.31 -8.20 -2.05
CA ASP A 77 -1.52 -7.01 -2.87
C ASP A 77 -2.42 -5.97 -2.17
N GLN A 78 -3.21 -6.40 -1.17
CA GLN A 78 -3.92 -5.50 -0.27
C GLN A 78 -2.98 -4.86 0.75
N CYS A 79 -3.16 -3.56 0.95
CA CYS A 79 -2.47 -2.73 1.93
C CYS A 79 -3.42 -2.28 3.04
N ASP A 80 -2.88 -1.63 4.07
CA ASP A 80 -3.68 -1.00 5.12
C ASP A 80 -4.63 0.08 4.57
N ASP A 81 -5.92 -0.02 4.94
CA ASP A 81 -7.01 0.78 4.34
C ASP A 81 -6.89 2.29 4.57
N VAL A 82 -6.06 2.72 5.53
CA VAL A 82 -5.89 4.13 5.90
C VAL A 82 -4.54 4.66 5.45
N THR A 83 -3.47 3.96 5.81
CA THR A 83 -2.08 4.39 5.57
C THR A 83 -1.55 3.99 4.20
N GLY A 84 -2.14 2.96 3.59
CA GLY A 84 -1.66 2.37 2.34
C GLY A 84 -0.37 1.57 2.49
N GLN A 85 0.02 1.21 3.72
CA GLN A 85 1.23 0.41 3.98
C GLN A 85 0.97 -1.06 3.64
N CYS A 86 1.80 -1.60 2.75
CA CYS A 86 1.81 -3.02 2.42
C CYS A 86 2.51 -3.82 3.52
N LYS A 87 2.08 -5.07 3.71
CA LYS A 87 2.74 -5.98 4.64
C LYS A 87 3.98 -6.58 3.96
N CYS A 88 5.17 -6.16 4.39
CA CYS A 88 6.43 -6.57 3.76
C CYS A 88 6.93 -7.92 4.30
N LYS A 89 7.45 -8.74 3.39
CA LYS A 89 8.22 -9.95 3.70
C LYS A 89 9.54 -9.58 4.41
N PRO A 90 10.21 -10.53 5.08
CA PRO A 90 11.42 -10.26 5.85
C PRO A 90 12.47 -9.49 5.05
N GLY A 91 12.99 -8.43 5.65
CA GLY A 91 14.05 -7.60 5.06
C GLY A 91 13.61 -6.63 3.97
N ALA A 92 12.37 -6.69 3.47
CA ALA A 92 11.82 -5.68 2.57
C ALA A 92 11.22 -4.49 3.35
N THR A 93 11.21 -3.31 2.73
CA THR A 93 10.73 -2.07 3.33
C THR A 93 10.21 -1.10 2.26
N GLY A 94 9.68 0.04 2.70
CA GLY A 94 8.94 0.98 1.87
C GLY A 94 7.43 0.79 2.01
N ARG A 95 6.65 1.77 1.56
CA ARG A 95 5.17 1.68 1.59
C ARG A 95 4.68 0.48 0.80
N SER A 96 5.29 0.25 -0.37
CA SER A 96 5.00 -0.82 -1.31
C SER A 96 5.91 -2.05 -1.15
N CYS A 97 6.83 -2.07 -0.18
CA CYS A 97 7.82 -3.15 -0.02
C CYS A 97 8.73 -3.32 -1.25
N ASP A 98 9.11 -2.23 -1.91
CA ASP A 98 9.82 -2.18 -3.19
C ASP A 98 11.35 -2.25 -3.08
N ARG A 99 11.88 -2.34 -1.86
CA ARG A 99 13.34 -2.32 -1.62
C ARG A 99 13.71 -3.03 -0.33
N CYS A 100 15.00 -3.37 -0.21
CA CYS A 100 15.53 -3.91 1.02
C CYS A 100 15.71 -2.84 2.09
N ALA A 101 15.46 -3.21 3.35
CA ALA A 101 15.84 -2.42 4.50
C ALA A 101 17.37 -2.33 4.64
N GLY A 102 17.85 -1.33 5.38
CA GLY A 102 19.28 -1.24 5.72
C GLY A 102 19.73 -2.52 6.45
N GLY A 103 20.88 -3.07 6.05
CA GLY A 103 21.36 -4.36 6.57
C GLY A 103 20.78 -5.60 5.87
N TYR A 104 20.06 -5.40 4.77
CA TYR A 104 19.59 -6.47 3.89
C TYR A 104 19.99 -6.20 2.43
N TRP A 105 20.07 -7.27 1.64
CA TRP A 105 20.45 -7.25 0.23
C TRP A 105 19.71 -8.36 -0.54
N ASN A 106 19.91 -8.44 -1.85
CA ASN A 106 19.28 -9.45 -2.73
C ASN A 106 17.73 -9.42 -2.67
N TYR A 107 17.13 -8.38 -3.24
CA TYR A 107 15.69 -8.22 -3.33
C TYR A 107 15.05 -9.26 -4.25
N THR A 108 14.07 -10.00 -3.73
CA THR A 108 13.31 -11.02 -4.47
C THR A 108 11.85 -11.05 -4.01
N SER A 109 10.99 -11.79 -4.71
CA SER A 109 9.64 -12.11 -4.23
C SER A 109 9.61 -12.83 -2.87
N GLY A 110 10.74 -13.36 -2.37
CA GLY A 110 10.87 -13.92 -1.03
C GLY A 110 11.17 -12.90 0.07
N GLY A 111 11.36 -11.62 -0.27
CA GLY A 111 11.91 -10.60 0.62
C GLY A 111 13.39 -10.34 0.35
N CYS A 112 14.15 -10.00 1.39
CA CYS A 112 15.58 -9.74 1.31
C CYS A 112 16.40 -10.57 2.29
N VAL A 113 17.66 -10.79 1.96
CA VAL A 113 18.61 -11.55 2.76
C VAL A 113 19.36 -10.61 3.69
N SER A 114 19.50 -10.98 4.97
CA SER A 114 20.29 -10.18 5.91
C SER A 114 21.77 -10.22 5.55
N CYS A 115 22.45 -9.06 5.63
CA CYS A 115 23.89 -8.96 5.42
C CYS A 115 24.68 -9.82 6.41
N GLY A 116 24.29 -9.80 7.69
CA GLY A 116 24.98 -10.53 8.75
C GLY A 116 26.40 -10.03 9.03
N CYS A 117 26.69 -8.75 8.77
CA CYS A 117 27.99 -8.15 9.07
C CYS A 117 28.28 -8.19 10.58
N LYS A 118 29.50 -8.59 10.95
CA LYS A 118 29.97 -8.52 12.33
C LYS A 118 30.26 -7.07 12.70
N SER A 119 29.32 -6.39 13.34
CA SER A 119 29.42 -4.96 13.71
C SER A 119 30.64 -4.59 14.55
N GLU A 120 31.25 -5.56 15.25
CA GLU A 120 32.52 -5.37 15.96
C GLU A 120 33.72 -5.16 15.02
N TYR A 121 33.61 -5.69 13.80
CA TYR A 121 34.69 -5.77 12.80
C TYR A 121 34.32 -5.18 11.43
N SER A 122 33.13 -4.58 11.32
CA SER A 122 32.64 -3.88 10.13
C SER A 122 32.27 -2.44 10.48
N LEU A 123 32.26 -1.55 9.47
CA LEU A 123 31.86 -0.15 9.64
C LEU A 123 30.37 0.05 9.95
N GLY A 124 29.59 -1.02 9.94
CA GLY A 124 28.18 -1.03 10.34
C GLY A 124 27.53 -2.38 10.06
N PHE A 125 26.20 -2.42 10.15
CA PHE A 125 25.38 -3.60 9.82
C PHE A 125 25.00 -3.68 8.34
N GLY A 126 25.28 -2.63 7.56
CA GLY A 126 24.99 -2.55 6.14
C GLY A 126 26.03 -3.28 5.27
N CYS A 127 25.59 -3.69 4.09
CA CYS A 127 26.43 -4.30 3.08
C CYS A 127 26.07 -3.79 1.69
N ASN A 128 26.88 -4.12 0.69
CA ASN A 128 26.58 -3.83 -0.70
C ASN A 128 25.24 -4.48 -1.12
N ALA A 129 24.35 -3.69 -1.71
CA ALA A 129 22.99 -4.12 -2.05
C ALA A 129 22.93 -5.24 -3.12
N LEU A 130 23.97 -5.38 -3.96
CA LEU A 130 24.05 -6.42 -4.99
C LEU A 130 24.85 -7.64 -4.54
N THR A 131 25.99 -7.42 -3.89
CA THR A 131 26.92 -8.53 -3.56
C THR A 131 26.79 -9.05 -2.13
N GLY A 132 26.16 -8.29 -1.23
CA GLY A 132 26.10 -8.65 0.18
C GLY A 132 27.40 -8.41 0.96
N GLN A 133 28.44 -7.86 0.32
CA GLN A 133 29.74 -7.64 0.94
C GLN A 133 29.69 -6.52 1.99
N CYS A 134 30.11 -6.85 3.21
CA CYS A 134 30.28 -5.90 4.30
C CYS A 134 31.58 -5.09 4.14
N GLU A 135 31.59 -3.87 4.67
CA GLU A 135 32.78 -3.04 4.71
C GLU A 135 33.57 -3.31 6.00
N CYS A 136 34.69 -4.03 5.87
CA CYS A 136 35.47 -4.52 7.01
C CYS A 136 36.48 -3.49 7.53
N LEU A 137 36.69 -3.52 8.85
CA LEU A 137 37.75 -2.76 9.50
C LEU A 137 39.14 -3.29 9.11
N GLN A 138 40.16 -2.44 9.28
CA GLN A 138 41.53 -2.78 8.92
C GLN A 138 42.01 -4.05 9.62
N GLY A 139 42.50 -5.01 8.82
CA GLY A 139 43.01 -6.29 9.33
C GLY A 139 41.96 -7.39 9.49
N VAL A 140 40.72 -7.17 9.06
CA VAL A 140 39.65 -8.18 9.01
C VAL A 140 39.21 -8.39 7.56
N ILE A 141 38.91 -9.65 7.20
CA ILE A 141 38.49 -10.04 5.86
C ILE A 141 37.24 -10.93 5.91
N GLY A 142 36.73 -11.31 4.73
CA GLY A 142 35.53 -12.13 4.56
C GLY A 142 34.31 -11.30 4.18
N GLU A 143 33.28 -11.94 3.64
CA GLU A 143 32.04 -11.26 3.22
C GLU A 143 31.31 -10.61 4.38
N LYS A 144 31.43 -11.20 5.57
CA LYS A 144 30.76 -10.78 6.81
C LYS A 144 31.70 -10.15 7.84
N CYS A 145 32.97 -9.92 7.46
CA CYS A 145 34.03 -9.42 8.34
C CYS A 145 34.25 -10.31 9.57
N ASP A 146 34.32 -11.61 9.36
CA ASP A 146 34.42 -12.64 10.40
C ASP A 146 35.70 -13.48 10.31
N GLN A 147 36.63 -13.12 9.42
CA GLN A 147 37.85 -13.87 9.16
C GLN A 147 39.10 -13.01 9.37
N CYS A 148 40.17 -13.66 9.84
CA CYS A 148 41.49 -13.05 9.92
C CYS A 148 42.29 -13.32 8.63
N PRO A 149 43.04 -12.33 8.12
CA PRO A 149 43.98 -12.58 7.03
C PRO A 149 45.03 -13.61 7.47
N ARG A 150 45.32 -14.59 6.59
CA ARG A 150 46.34 -15.59 6.88
C ARG A 150 47.69 -14.90 7.08
N ARG A 151 48.35 -15.20 8.20
CA ARG A 151 49.76 -14.85 8.41
C ARG A 151 50.62 -15.90 7.70
N TRP A 152 51.55 -15.44 6.87
CA TRP A 152 52.61 -16.26 6.27
C TRP A 152 53.91 -15.96 6.98
#